data_AF-A0AAW1IE81-F1
#
_entry.id   AF-A0AAW1IE81-F1
#
_cell.length_a   1.000
_cell.length_b   1.000
_cell.length_c   1.000
_cell.angle_alpha   90.00
_cell.angle_beta   90.00
_cell.angle_gamma   90.00
#
_symmetry.space_group_name_H-M   'P 1'
#
loop_
_entity.id
_entity.type
_entity.pdbx_description
1 polymer ?
#
loop_
_entity_poly.entity_id
_entity_poly.type
_entity_poly.pdbx_seq_one_letter_code
_entity_poly.pdbx_strand_id
1 'polypeptide(L)'
;MEPKTAAMEGAMEVNRLDKEELTYELAIRGVTDKATVGEMRSCLRQFLKLEKHESNIAQLSYPYTFAADMEYLGTKDTEIEGLVKSFKDDERSAQFRKTSTKLLHAFHRASRSKADTPDEHTQRSKFLVKFLELRSRLKSKARQYKRLSQTGNTSVDASVLMSSTTIGEEIEDDSESDIEGAGISNNQVEKNVKSIPVVKWNITKFSGDGRVSLSSFLETVEELCMARNASSVQLLASASDLFTEQALIWFRAVRDSIDSWSELVAELRQQFQPSNYNDRLFQEIRQRTQGPNEPIGIYIAVMQNMFRRLTVPVSEEVKLKILLQNISPFYQGRLSLTDVMTVDDLLSVGRRIESRKLMMDSYVPPPKNKGQLMEPDLACIYSSSSSISGSSRLDEIGEVVSSNRVPNNEVRKCWNCGGTDHLANRCLRALKRHCFGCGRPGVVRSECGNCRNHSGNGSSRRQ
;
A
#
# COMPACT_ATOMS: atom_id res chain seq x y z
N MET A 1 -9.54 -14.61 14.42
CA MET A 1 -9.28 -13.30 13.78
C MET A 1 -10.24 -12.31 14.40
N GLU A 2 -9.79 -11.47 15.34
CA GLU A 2 -10.63 -10.39 15.84
C GLU A 2 -10.87 -9.35 14.73
N PRO A 3 -12.08 -8.78 14.61
CA PRO A 3 -12.37 -7.79 13.59
C PRO A 3 -11.52 -6.54 13.82
N LYS A 4 -10.85 -6.04 12.77
CA LYS A 4 -10.24 -4.71 12.76
C LYS A 4 -11.30 -3.70 13.21
N THR A 5 -11.12 -3.16 14.40
CA THR A 5 -12.03 -2.20 15.02
C THR A 5 -12.12 -0.95 14.16
N ALA A 6 -13.34 -0.46 13.91
CA ALA A 6 -13.58 0.76 13.16
C ALA A 6 -12.84 1.92 13.82
N ALA A 7 -11.74 2.37 13.22
CA ALA A 7 -10.88 3.38 13.82
C ALA A 7 -11.54 4.76 13.71
N MET A 8 -12.06 5.26 14.83
CA MET A 8 -12.52 6.63 14.92
C MET A 8 -11.30 7.57 15.00
N GLU A 9 -10.97 8.25 13.91
CA GLU A 9 -9.79 9.14 13.85
C GLU A 9 -9.88 10.30 14.87
N GLY A 10 -8.82 10.43 15.67
CA GLY A 10 -8.60 11.49 16.66
C GLY A 10 -7.51 11.09 17.67
N ALA A 11 -6.64 12.02 18.06
CA ALA A 11 -5.69 11.76 19.13
C ALA A 11 -6.37 11.97 20.50
N MET A 12 -6.30 10.97 21.38
CA MET A 12 -6.82 11.08 22.74
C MET A 12 -5.94 12.06 23.56
N GLU A 13 -6.51 13.17 24.02
CA GLU A 13 -5.77 14.14 24.86
C GLU A 13 -5.68 13.65 26.32
N VAL A 14 -4.58 12.97 26.65
CA VAL A 14 -4.33 12.36 27.98
C VAL A 14 -4.54 13.33 29.17
N ASN A 15 -4.31 14.63 28.98
CA ASN A 15 -4.50 15.62 30.04
C ASN A 15 -5.97 15.92 30.37
N ARG A 16 -6.91 15.51 29.51
CA ARG A 16 -8.35 15.74 29.66
C ARG A 16 -9.12 14.51 30.12
N LEU A 17 -8.42 13.40 30.37
CA LEU A 17 -8.98 12.19 30.95
C LEU A 17 -9.10 12.31 32.47
N ASP A 18 -10.21 11.79 32.99
CA ASP A 18 -10.48 11.68 34.42
C ASP A 18 -9.69 10.51 35.04
N LYS A 19 -9.62 10.44 36.37
CA LYS A 19 -8.85 9.41 37.08
C LYS A 19 -9.30 7.99 36.69
N GLU A 20 -10.60 7.77 36.57
CA GLU A 20 -11.21 6.48 36.19
C GLU A 20 -10.85 6.07 34.75
N GLU A 21 -10.82 7.02 33.82
CA GLU A 21 -10.46 6.80 32.42
C GLU A 21 -8.96 6.46 32.29
N LEU A 22 -8.12 7.14 33.09
CA LEU A 22 -6.69 6.85 33.18
C LEU A 22 -6.42 5.48 33.80
N THR A 23 -7.17 5.08 34.84
CA THR A 23 -7.04 3.73 35.41
C THR A 23 -7.40 2.67 34.39
N TYR A 24 -8.47 2.89 33.61
CA TYR A 24 -8.90 1.97 32.57
C TYR A 24 -7.84 1.80 31.47
N GLU A 25 -7.36 2.91 30.88
CA GLU A 25 -6.37 2.86 29.80
C GLU A 25 -5.00 2.30 30.24
N LEU A 26 -4.66 2.37 31.53
CA LEU A 26 -3.46 1.73 32.10
C LEU A 26 -3.69 0.25 32.42
N ALA A 27 -4.87 -0.11 32.93
CA ALA A 27 -5.22 -1.50 33.26
C ALA A 27 -5.23 -2.38 32.01
N ILE A 28 -5.76 -1.90 30.88
CA ILE A 28 -5.73 -2.64 29.60
C ILE A 28 -4.29 -2.86 29.07
N ARG A 29 -3.31 -2.11 29.59
CA ARG A 29 -1.87 -2.21 29.27
C ARG A 29 -1.06 -2.87 30.38
N GLY A 30 -1.72 -3.50 31.36
CA GLY A 30 -1.07 -4.27 32.42
C GLY A 30 -0.47 -3.45 33.55
N VAL A 31 -0.87 -2.18 33.71
CA VAL A 31 -0.36 -1.29 34.76
C VAL A 31 -1.47 -0.98 35.75
N THR A 32 -1.41 -1.55 36.95
CA THR A 32 -2.42 -1.36 38.02
C THR A 32 -1.94 -0.42 39.14
N ASP A 33 -0.63 -0.30 39.37
CA ASP A 33 -0.09 0.32 40.58
C ASP A 33 0.59 1.68 40.29
N LYS A 34 -0.20 2.75 40.19
CA LYS A 34 0.31 4.14 40.20
C LYS A 34 -0.47 5.03 41.15
N ALA A 35 0.23 5.75 42.02
CA ALA A 35 -0.35 6.49 43.13
C ALA A 35 -0.90 7.87 42.73
N THR A 36 -0.32 8.54 41.71
CA THR A 36 -0.72 9.91 41.35
C THR A 36 -1.22 10.05 39.90
N VAL A 37 -2.20 10.94 39.69
CA VAL A 37 -2.77 11.25 38.36
C VAL A 37 -1.71 11.76 37.39
N GLY A 38 -0.69 12.47 37.88
CA GLY A 38 0.44 12.95 37.08
C GLY A 38 1.28 11.82 36.48
N GLU A 39 1.60 10.82 37.29
CA GLU A 39 2.35 9.63 36.87
C GLU A 39 1.53 8.77 35.90
N MET A 40 0.23 8.64 36.14
CA MET A 40 -0.69 7.92 35.24
C MET A 40 -0.69 8.55 33.84
N ARG A 41 -0.82 9.88 33.76
CA ARG A 41 -0.77 10.63 32.49
C ARG A 41 0.58 10.52 31.79
N SER A 42 1.68 10.57 32.55
CA SER A 42 3.03 10.42 31.99
C SER A 42 3.23 9.03 31.38
N CYS A 43 2.80 7.99 32.11
CA CYS A 43 2.90 6.61 31.67
C CYS A 43 2.05 6.33 30.42
N LEU A 44 0.80 6.79 30.40
CA LEU A 44 -0.08 6.61 29.25
C LEU A 44 0.46 7.28 27.99
N ARG A 45 1.08 8.47 28.11
CA ARG A 45 1.74 9.13 26.97
C ARG A 45 2.91 8.33 26.41
N GLN A 46 3.69 7.66 27.25
CA GLN A 46 4.81 6.82 26.80
C GLN A 46 4.28 5.59 26.06
N PHE A 47 3.24 4.94 26.58
CA PHE A 47 2.60 3.80 25.90
C PHE A 47 1.99 4.19 24.56
N LEU A 48 1.20 5.27 24.48
CA LEU A 48 0.61 5.73 23.21
C LEU A 48 1.69 6.13 22.17
N LYS A 49 2.86 6.61 22.62
CA LYS A 49 4.00 6.87 21.73
C LYS A 49 4.63 5.57 21.20
N LEU A 50 4.78 4.56 22.06
CA LEU A 50 5.33 3.26 21.67
C LEU A 50 4.40 2.49 20.72
N GLU A 51 3.08 2.58 20.91
CA GLU A 51 2.06 2.00 20.01
C GLU A 51 2.12 2.62 18.60
N LYS A 52 2.48 3.90 18.50
CA LYS A 52 2.63 4.60 17.21
C LYS A 52 3.86 4.14 16.42
N HIS A 53 4.85 3.53 17.07
CA HIS A 53 6.12 3.10 16.49
C HIS A 53 6.21 1.57 16.28
N GLU A 54 5.08 0.86 16.21
CA GLU A 54 4.99 -0.58 15.92
C GLU A 54 5.89 -1.47 16.79
N SER A 55 6.11 -1.08 18.05
CA SER A 55 6.64 -2.02 19.04
C SER A 55 5.47 -2.87 19.51
N ASN A 56 5.51 -4.18 19.22
CA ASN A 56 4.55 -5.19 19.70
C ASN A 56 4.43 -5.12 21.23
N ILE A 57 3.50 -4.31 21.74
CA ILE A 57 3.03 -4.45 23.10
C ILE A 57 2.15 -5.69 23.07
N ALA A 58 2.63 -6.77 23.69
CA ALA A 58 1.92 -8.03 23.78
C ALA A 58 0.47 -7.78 24.21
N GLN A 59 -0.48 -8.31 23.44
CA GLN A 59 -1.91 -8.22 23.70
C GLN A 59 -2.22 -8.94 25.02
N LEU A 60 -2.24 -8.17 26.11
CA LEU A 60 -2.64 -8.65 27.42
C LEU A 60 -4.13 -9.02 27.39
N SER A 61 -4.50 -10.04 28.16
CA SER A 61 -5.90 -10.42 28.32
C SER A 61 -6.69 -9.23 28.84
N TYR A 62 -7.78 -8.89 28.15
CA TYR A 62 -8.64 -7.76 28.52
C TYR A 62 -9.16 -7.94 29.96
N PRO A 63 -8.92 -6.98 30.87
CA PRO A 63 -9.13 -7.19 32.31
C PRO A 63 -10.57 -6.93 32.79
N TYR A 64 -11.49 -6.48 31.92
CA TYR A 64 -12.86 -6.11 32.29
C TYR A 64 -13.89 -7.07 31.69
N THR A 65 -15.04 -7.23 32.37
CA THR A 65 -16.20 -7.98 31.88
C THR A 65 -17.10 -7.11 31.02
N PHE A 66 -17.87 -7.72 30.11
CA PHE A 66 -18.82 -7.01 29.25
C PHE A 66 -19.83 -6.19 30.05
N ALA A 67 -20.38 -6.75 31.13
CA ALA A 67 -21.34 -6.07 32.00
C ALA A 67 -20.77 -4.79 32.63
N ALA A 68 -19.52 -4.84 33.13
CA ALA A 68 -18.84 -3.68 33.72
C ALA A 68 -18.57 -2.58 32.68
N ASP A 69 -18.29 -2.95 31.43
CA ASP A 69 -18.16 -1.98 30.34
C ASP A 69 -19.50 -1.35 29.96
N MET A 70 -20.59 -2.12 29.91
CA MET A 70 -21.91 -1.58 29.55
C MET A 70 -22.46 -0.60 30.59
N GLU A 71 -22.27 -0.89 31.88
CA GLU A 71 -22.66 0.02 32.97
C GLU A 71 -21.90 1.35 32.87
N TYR A 72 -20.58 1.27 32.65
CA TYR A 72 -19.76 2.46 32.47
C TYR A 72 -20.15 3.24 31.20
N LEU A 73 -20.40 2.57 30.09
CA LEU A 73 -20.80 3.23 28.85
C LEU A 73 -22.18 3.89 28.97
N GLY A 74 -23.12 3.28 29.70
CA GLY A 74 -24.42 3.89 29.99
C GLY A 74 -24.30 5.18 30.80
N THR A 75 -23.49 5.19 31.86
CA THR A 75 -23.26 6.42 32.65
C THR A 75 -22.57 7.50 31.81
N LYS A 76 -21.54 7.15 31.05
CA LYS A 76 -20.81 8.12 30.20
C LYS A 76 -21.63 8.63 29.03
N ASP A 77 -22.53 7.83 28.49
CA ASP A 77 -23.43 8.24 27.43
C ASP A 77 -24.34 9.39 27.89
N THR A 78 -24.97 9.27 29.07
CA THR A 78 -25.78 10.37 29.64
C THR A 78 -24.95 11.63 29.93
N GLU A 79 -23.73 11.47 30.45
CA GLU A 79 -22.80 12.57 30.73
C GLU A 79 -22.40 13.30 29.44
N ILE A 80 -21.96 12.55 28.43
CA ILE A 80 -21.53 13.10 27.13
C ILE A 80 -22.70 13.75 26.42
N GLU A 81 -23.89 13.15 26.45
CA GLU A 81 -25.09 13.75 25.87
C GLU A 81 -25.43 15.09 26.53
N GLY A 82 -25.32 15.19 27.86
CA GLY A 82 -25.46 16.45 28.61
C GLY A 82 -24.43 17.50 28.20
N LEU A 83 -23.16 17.11 28.03
CA LEU A 83 -22.08 17.99 27.57
C LEU A 83 -22.29 18.46 26.13
N VAL A 84 -22.80 17.61 25.24
CA VAL A 84 -23.14 17.99 23.85
C VAL A 84 -24.37 18.89 23.80
N LYS A 85 -25.38 18.66 24.66
CA LYS A 85 -26.57 19.52 24.76
C LYS A 85 -26.20 20.93 25.24
N SER A 86 -25.40 21.03 26.29
CA SER A 86 -24.97 22.30 26.89
C SER A 86 -23.83 23.03 26.16
N PHE A 87 -23.27 22.44 25.10
CA PHE A 87 -22.13 23.02 24.38
C PHE A 87 -22.51 24.29 23.61
N LYS A 88 -21.80 25.40 23.88
CA LYS A 88 -22.03 26.73 23.29
C LYS A 88 -20.77 27.43 22.73
N ASP A 89 -19.82 26.67 22.19
CA ASP A 89 -18.48 27.19 21.86
C ASP A 89 -17.95 26.68 20.50
N ASP A 90 -16.77 27.15 20.06
CA ASP A 90 -16.08 26.67 18.84
C ASP A 90 -15.21 25.40 19.11
N GLU A 91 -14.76 24.76 18.04
CA GLU A 91 -13.88 23.57 18.01
C GLU A 91 -12.54 23.80 18.72
N ARG A 92 -12.13 25.07 18.89
CA ARG A 92 -10.89 25.43 19.61
C ARG A 92 -11.05 25.44 21.13
N SER A 93 -12.28 25.43 21.63
CA SER A 93 -12.56 25.53 23.06
C SER A 93 -12.03 24.35 23.87
N ALA A 94 -11.70 24.61 25.13
CA ALA A 94 -11.34 23.56 26.08
C ALA A 94 -12.48 22.54 26.27
N GLN A 95 -13.73 23.01 26.20
CA GLN A 95 -14.92 22.20 26.33
C GLN A 95 -15.09 21.22 25.16
N PHE A 96 -14.89 21.68 23.91
CA PHE A 96 -14.95 20.81 22.74
C PHE A 96 -13.93 19.68 22.81
N ARG A 97 -12.67 20.03 23.14
CA ARG A 97 -11.59 19.03 23.25
C ARG A 97 -11.84 18.05 24.39
N LYS A 98 -12.39 18.51 25.52
CA LYS A 98 -12.77 17.66 26.66
C LYS A 98 -13.86 16.66 26.24
N THR A 99 -14.98 17.14 25.69
CA THR A 99 -16.09 16.29 25.24
C THR A 99 -15.66 15.33 24.14
N SER A 100 -14.85 15.78 23.18
CA SER A 100 -14.30 14.93 22.12
C SER A 100 -13.36 13.85 22.64
N THR A 101 -12.57 14.14 23.68
CA THR A 101 -11.67 13.15 24.29
C THR A 101 -12.45 12.09 25.06
N LYS A 102 -13.47 12.48 25.83
CA LYS A 102 -14.38 11.55 26.53
C LYS A 102 -15.12 10.63 25.56
N LEU A 103 -15.61 11.20 24.46
CA LEU A 103 -16.32 10.45 23.42
C LEU A 103 -15.40 9.44 22.72
N LEU A 104 -14.15 9.82 22.46
CA LEU A 104 -13.15 8.90 21.88
C LEU A 104 -12.80 7.75 22.83
N HIS A 105 -12.65 8.04 24.12
CA HIS A 105 -12.42 7.03 25.15
C HIS A 105 -13.62 6.06 25.27
N ALA A 106 -14.85 6.58 25.37
CA ALA A 106 -16.06 5.76 25.44
C ALA A 106 -16.23 4.86 24.20
N PHE A 107 -15.99 5.41 23.01
CA PHE A 107 -16.04 4.66 21.76
C PHE A 107 -14.99 3.54 21.70
N HIS A 108 -13.72 3.83 22.06
CA HIS A 108 -12.68 2.80 22.09
C HIS A 108 -12.96 1.70 23.12
N ARG A 109 -13.52 2.06 24.28
CA ARG A 109 -13.95 1.10 25.30
C ARG A 109 -15.08 0.20 24.79
N ALA A 110 -16.11 0.77 24.16
CA ALA A 110 -17.17 0.01 23.49
C ALA A 110 -16.63 -0.91 22.36
N SER A 111 -15.59 -0.48 21.67
CA SER A 111 -14.98 -1.27 20.59
C SER A 111 -14.13 -2.44 21.10
N ARG A 112 -13.61 -2.36 22.33
CA ARG A 112 -12.76 -3.40 22.95
C ARG A 112 -13.56 -4.38 23.81
N SER A 113 -14.81 -4.07 24.16
CA SER A 113 -15.65 -4.98 24.92
C SER A 113 -15.90 -6.27 24.13
N LYS A 114 -15.53 -7.41 24.73
CA LYS A 114 -15.79 -8.75 24.20
C LYS A 114 -17.27 -9.06 24.42
N ALA A 115 -18.02 -9.21 23.33
CA ALA A 115 -19.41 -9.65 23.36
C ALA A 115 -19.42 -11.09 22.86
N ASP A 116 -19.96 -12.00 23.67
CA ASP A 116 -19.99 -13.45 23.40
C ASP A 116 -21.39 -13.90 22.98
N THR A 117 -22.45 -13.15 23.33
CA THR A 117 -23.83 -13.44 22.94
C THR A 117 -24.38 -12.48 21.85
N PRO A 118 -25.37 -12.92 21.03
CA PRO A 118 -26.01 -12.06 20.03
C PRO A 118 -26.66 -10.78 20.61
N ASP A 119 -27.19 -10.86 21.83
CA ASP A 119 -27.81 -9.72 22.52
C ASP A 119 -26.74 -8.70 22.95
N GLU A 120 -25.59 -9.17 23.45
CA GLU A 120 -24.44 -8.34 23.79
C GLU A 120 -23.85 -7.64 22.55
N HIS A 121 -23.80 -8.34 21.41
CA HIS A 121 -23.40 -7.72 20.13
C HIS A 121 -24.33 -6.59 19.73
N THR A 122 -25.64 -6.77 19.91
CA THR A 122 -26.65 -5.75 19.61
C THR A 122 -26.50 -4.55 20.53
N GLN A 123 -26.32 -4.78 21.84
CA GLN A 123 -26.12 -3.73 22.83
C GLN A 123 -24.84 -2.92 22.56
N ARG A 124 -23.72 -3.59 22.26
CA ARG A 124 -22.46 -2.93 21.86
C ARG A 124 -22.66 -2.06 20.61
N SER A 125 -23.36 -2.58 19.62
CA SER A 125 -23.61 -1.88 18.35
C SER A 125 -24.46 -0.61 18.57
N LYS A 126 -25.47 -0.66 19.45
CA LYS A 126 -26.27 0.51 19.83
C LYS A 126 -25.40 1.63 20.40
N PHE A 127 -24.49 1.32 21.32
CA PHE A 127 -23.57 2.33 21.89
C PHE A 127 -22.60 2.90 20.85
N LEU A 128 -22.03 2.06 19.97
CA LEU A 128 -21.12 2.53 18.92
C LEU A 128 -21.81 3.53 17.98
N VAL A 129 -23.03 3.22 17.54
CA VAL A 129 -23.84 4.13 16.71
C VAL A 129 -24.15 5.43 17.46
N LYS A 130 -24.57 5.33 18.72
CA LYS A 130 -24.90 6.51 19.54
C LYS A 130 -23.71 7.45 19.74
N PHE A 131 -22.50 6.93 20.00
CA PHE A 131 -21.31 7.76 20.12
C PHE A 131 -20.87 8.42 18.81
N LEU A 132 -21.07 7.74 17.66
CA LEU A 132 -20.82 8.37 16.34
C LEU A 132 -21.79 9.52 16.08
N GLU A 133 -23.06 9.37 16.45
CA GLU A 133 -24.07 10.42 16.32
C GLU A 133 -23.75 11.62 17.23
N LEU A 134 -23.41 11.39 18.50
CA LEU A 134 -23.01 12.43 19.45
C LEU A 134 -21.79 13.22 18.96
N ARG A 135 -20.82 12.55 18.32
CA ARG A 135 -19.65 13.20 17.71
C ARG A 135 -20.04 14.12 16.56
N SER A 136 -20.95 13.65 15.69
CA SER A 136 -21.48 14.45 14.59
C SER A 136 -22.19 15.69 15.14
N ARG A 137 -23.07 15.52 16.12
CA ARG A 137 -23.81 16.61 16.79
C ARG A 137 -22.88 17.64 17.43
N LEU A 138 -21.82 17.20 18.14
CA LEU A 138 -20.83 18.08 18.73
C LEU A 138 -20.09 18.92 17.67
N LYS A 139 -19.63 18.29 16.58
CA LYS A 139 -18.96 19.00 15.47
C LYS A 139 -19.89 20.01 14.79
N SER A 140 -21.14 19.62 14.55
CA SER A 140 -22.14 20.50 13.93
C SER A 140 -22.43 21.73 14.79
N LYS A 141 -22.61 21.54 16.11
CA LYS A 141 -22.77 22.68 17.05
C LYS A 141 -21.54 23.58 17.07
N ALA A 142 -20.34 23.02 17.12
CA ALA A 142 -19.11 23.83 17.12
C ALA A 142 -18.97 24.70 15.87
N ARG A 143 -19.30 24.16 14.69
CA ARG A 143 -19.34 24.92 13.44
C ARG A 143 -20.40 26.03 13.47
N GLN A 144 -21.57 25.77 14.06
CA GLN A 144 -22.63 26.76 14.19
C GLN A 144 -22.19 27.94 15.09
N TYR A 145 -21.60 27.65 16.25
CA TYR A 145 -21.08 28.69 17.15
C TYR A 145 -19.90 29.47 16.53
N LYS A 146 -19.04 28.81 15.75
CA LYS A 146 -18.00 29.50 14.99
C LYS A 146 -18.56 30.53 14.03
N ARG A 147 -19.62 30.19 13.28
CA ARG A 147 -20.30 31.12 12.38
C ARG A 147 -20.91 32.28 13.15
N LEU A 148 -21.62 32.01 14.25
CA LEU A 148 -22.21 33.02 15.13
C LEU A 148 -21.16 33.98 15.71
N SER A 149 -19.99 33.47 16.13
CA SER A 149 -18.89 34.30 16.64
C SER A 149 -18.23 35.16 15.56
N GLN A 150 -18.28 34.75 14.29
CA GLN A 150 -17.73 35.50 13.16
C GLN A 150 -18.71 36.57 12.64
N THR A 151 -20.02 36.34 12.77
CA THR A 151 -21.06 37.31 12.43
C THR A 151 -21.31 38.35 13.55
N GLY A 152 -20.90 38.07 14.78
CA GLY A 152 -21.03 38.98 15.93
C GLY A 152 -20.19 40.26 15.87
N ASN A 153 -19.33 40.43 14.86
CA ASN A 153 -18.61 41.68 14.61
C ASN A 153 -19.42 42.70 13.79
N THR A 154 -20.64 42.36 13.34
CA THR A 154 -21.61 43.32 12.80
C THR A 154 -22.81 43.37 13.73
N SER A 155 -22.91 44.44 14.50
CA SER A 155 -24.03 44.78 15.38
C SER A 155 -25.35 44.77 14.62
N VAL A 156 -26.23 43.81 14.92
CA VAL A 156 -27.69 44.03 15.03
C VAL A 156 -28.33 42.91 15.86
N ASP A 157 -29.33 43.35 16.62
CA ASP A 157 -30.02 42.74 17.76
C ASP A 157 -30.56 41.31 17.55
N ALA A 158 -30.42 40.45 18.56
CA ALA A 158 -30.78 39.03 18.51
C ALA A 158 -31.76 38.66 19.64
N SER A 159 -33.03 39.05 19.49
CA SER A 159 -34.13 38.62 20.39
C SER A 159 -35.18 37.72 19.71
N VAL A 160 -34.97 37.29 18.46
CA VAL A 160 -35.96 36.51 17.71
C VAL A 160 -35.25 35.34 17.05
N LEU A 161 -35.20 34.16 17.71
CA LEU A 161 -35.01 32.83 17.06
C LEU A 161 -34.77 31.65 18.05
N MET A 162 -35.12 31.76 19.33
CA MET A 162 -35.05 30.64 20.28
C MET A 162 -36.42 30.28 20.86
N SER A 163 -37.34 29.93 19.96
CA SER A 163 -38.51 29.07 20.18
C SER A 163 -38.71 28.39 18.82
N SER A 164 -38.42 27.11 18.61
CA SER A 164 -39.19 26.00 19.15
C SER A 164 -38.39 24.70 18.99
N THR A 165 -38.29 23.90 20.05
CA THR A 165 -37.94 22.48 19.95
C THR A 165 -38.71 21.75 21.04
N THR A 166 -39.94 21.35 20.71
CA THR A 166 -40.66 20.29 21.41
C THR A 166 -41.61 19.65 20.41
N ILE A 167 -41.32 18.43 19.96
CA ILE A 167 -42.35 17.44 19.60
C ILE A 167 -41.84 16.09 20.11
N GLY A 168 -42.60 15.52 21.04
CA GLY A 168 -42.66 14.08 21.31
C GLY A 168 -43.89 13.49 20.62
N GLU A 169 -43.84 12.18 20.41
CA GLU A 169 -44.85 11.30 19.80
C GLU A 169 -46.28 11.45 20.32
N GLU A 170 -47.28 11.34 19.44
CA GLU A 170 -48.20 10.17 19.36
C GLU A 170 -49.12 10.27 18.11
N ILE A 171 -49.72 9.12 17.76
CA ILE A 171 -50.33 8.69 16.48
C ILE A 171 -51.82 9.04 16.40
N GLU A 172 -52.35 9.37 15.21
CA GLU A 172 -53.65 8.90 14.67
C GLU A 172 -53.90 9.36 13.21
N ASP A 173 -54.91 8.74 12.62
CA ASP A 173 -55.12 8.31 11.23
C ASP A 173 -55.77 9.33 10.26
N ASP A 174 -55.75 8.95 8.98
CA ASP A 174 -56.70 9.26 7.89
C ASP A 174 -56.54 10.43 6.88
N SER A 175 -56.62 10.01 5.59
CA SER A 175 -57.10 10.69 4.36
C SER A 175 -56.24 11.73 3.57
N GLU A 176 -55.56 11.19 2.55
CA GLU A 176 -55.59 11.52 1.10
C GLU A 176 -56.05 12.93 0.62
N SER A 177 -55.14 13.70 -0.02
CA SER A 177 -55.32 14.34 -1.34
C SER A 177 -54.20 15.33 -1.71
N ASP A 178 -54.02 15.49 -3.02
CA ASP A 178 -52.91 16.03 -3.80
C ASP A 178 -52.50 17.51 -3.60
N ILE A 179 -51.28 17.82 -4.11
CA ILE A 179 -50.86 19.00 -4.92
C ILE A 179 -49.56 19.70 -4.44
N GLU A 180 -48.57 19.68 -5.35
CA GLU A 180 -47.41 20.57 -5.58
C GLU A 180 -46.15 20.51 -4.69
N GLY A 181 -45.15 19.75 -5.19
CA GLY A 181 -43.77 19.76 -4.72
C GLY A 181 -42.99 21.00 -5.17
N ALA A 182 -42.75 21.92 -4.24
CA ALA A 182 -41.75 22.98 -4.35
C ALA A 182 -40.38 22.46 -3.86
N GLY A 183 -39.41 22.48 -4.77
CA GLY A 183 -38.05 21.97 -4.57
C GLY A 183 -37.25 22.71 -3.49
N ILE A 184 -36.58 21.91 -2.66
CA ILE A 184 -35.72 22.30 -1.56
C ILE A 184 -34.45 22.97 -2.10
N SER A 185 -34.26 24.25 -1.77
CA SER A 185 -33.01 24.99 -1.96
C SER A 185 -32.00 24.57 -0.88
N ASN A 186 -30.99 23.79 -1.27
CA ASN A 186 -29.86 23.43 -0.41
C ASN A 186 -28.85 24.59 -0.34
N ASN A 187 -28.93 25.40 0.72
CA ASN A 187 -27.86 26.33 1.10
C ASN A 187 -26.71 25.56 1.77
N GLN A 188 -25.76 25.08 0.96
CA GLN A 188 -24.48 24.59 1.47
C GLN A 188 -23.60 25.75 1.91
N VAL A 189 -23.12 25.67 3.15
CA VAL A 189 -22.13 26.61 3.67
C VAL A 189 -20.75 26.27 3.09
N GLU A 190 -20.33 27.10 2.15
CA GLU A 190 -18.97 27.16 1.65
C GLU A 190 -18.01 27.55 2.78
N LYS A 191 -17.05 26.66 3.06
CA LYS A 191 -15.82 27.04 3.73
C LYS A 191 -15.08 27.97 2.77
N ASN A 192 -14.94 29.24 3.13
CA ASN A 192 -14.18 30.22 2.38
C ASN A 192 -12.67 29.91 2.46
N VAL A 193 -12.26 28.83 1.78
CA VAL A 193 -10.91 28.66 1.25
C VAL A 193 -10.94 29.42 -0.06
N LYS A 194 -10.14 30.49 -0.18
CA LYS A 194 -10.09 31.29 -1.39
C LYS A 194 -9.84 30.38 -2.60
N SER A 195 -10.87 30.15 -3.42
CA SER A 195 -10.80 29.36 -4.64
C SER A 195 -9.73 29.99 -5.54
N ILE A 196 -8.71 29.20 -5.89
CA ILE A 196 -7.68 29.63 -6.83
C ILE A 196 -8.34 29.54 -8.22
N PRO A 197 -8.42 30.63 -9.00
CA PRO A 197 -9.01 30.60 -10.33
C PRO A 197 -8.35 29.55 -11.24
N VAL A 198 -9.15 28.90 -12.08
CA VAL A 198 -8.74 27.81 -12.98
C VAL A 198 -7.56 28.20 -13.88
N VAL A 199 -7.49 29.48 -14.29
CA VAL A 199 -6.36 30.07 -15.03
C VAL A 199 -5.00 29.85 -14.36
N LYS A 200 -4.96 29.81 -13.02
CA LYS A 200 -3.73 29.66 -12.22
C LYS A 200 -3.38 28.19 -11.92
N TRP A 201 -4.09 27.23 -12.51
CA TRP A 201 -3.88 25.80 -12.22
C TRP A 201 -2.65 25.24 -12.95
N ASN A 202 -2.06 25.98 -13.90
CA ASN A 202 -0.89 25.58 -14.68
C ASN A 202 -1.04 24.17 -15.30
N ILE A 203 -2.26 23.85 -15.76
CA ILE A 203 -2.55 22.56 -16.42
C ILE A 203 -2.10 22.63 -17.86
N THR A 204 -1.56 21.52 -18.39
CA THR A 204 -1.41 21.32 -19.83
C THR A 204 -2.79 21.34 -20.48
N LYS A 205 -3.12 22.43 -21.16
CA LYS A 205 -4.41 22.60 -21.82
C LYS A 205 -4.67 21.47 -22.81
N PHE A 206 -5.92 21.03 -22.90
CA PHE A 206 -6.30 19.93 -23.77
C PHE A 206 -6.50 20.42 -25.20
N SER A 207 -5.68 19.94 -26.13
CA SER A 207 -5.76 20.30 -27.57
C SER A 207 -6.73 19.42 -28.37
N GLY A 208 -6.96 18.19 -27.94
CA GLY A 208 -7.69 17.18 -28.74
C GLY A 208 -6.87 16.51 -29.84
N ASP A 209 -5.55 16.71 -29.86
CA ASP A 209 -4.60 16.16 -30.87
C ASP A 209 -4.03 14.77 -30.51
N GLY A 210 -4.45 14.21 -29.38
CA GLY A 210 -4.04 12.88 -28.91
C GLY A 210 -2.73 12.86 -28.10
N ARG A 211 -2.05 14.00 -27.88
CA ARG A 211 -0.84 14.03 -27.03
C ARG A 211 -1.13 13.75 -25.55
N VAL A 212 -2.28 14.22 -25.08
CA VAL A 212 -2.81 13.95 -23.74
C VAL A 212 -4.11 13.18 -23.91
N SER A 213 -4.23 12.03 -23.24
CA SER A 213 -5.49 11.29 -23.25
C SER A 213 -6.58 12.06 -22.49
N LEU A 214 -7.80 12.08 -23.02
CA LEU A 214 -8.93 12.76 -22.38
C LEU A 214 -9.11 12.29 -20.93
N SER A 215 -9.01 10.98 -20.68
CA SER A 215 -9.15 10.41 -19.34
C SER A 215 -8.08 10.93 -18.37
N SER A 216 -6.82 11.02 -18.79
CA SER A 216 -5.74 11.56 -17.94
C SER A 216 -5.93 13.05 -17.65
N PHE A 217 -6.42 13.79 -18.63
CA PHE A 217 -6.74 15.21 -18.45
C PHE A 217 -7.91 15.40 -17.47
N LEU A 218 -9.00 14.64 -17.62
CA LEU A 218 -10.16 14.71 -16.74
C LEU A 218 -9.80 14.32 -15.29
N GLU A 219 -9.03 13.26 -15.10
CA GLU A 219 -8.51 12.86 -13.77
C GLU A 219 -7.73 14.01 -13.12
N THR A 220 -6.83 14.66 -13.88
CA THR A 220 -6.05 15.80 -13.38
C THR A 220 -6.94 16.98 -13.01
N VAL A 221 -7.95 17.28 -13.82
CA VAL A 221 -8.91 18.37 -13.54
C VAL A 221 -9.72 18.07 -12.27
N GLU A 222 -10.18 16.84 -12.10
CA GLU A 222 -10.92 16.40 -10.90
C GLU A 222 -10.05 16.45 -9.64
N GLU A 223 -8.81 15.98 -9.71
CA GLU A 223 -7.83 16.06 -8.61
C GLU A 223 -7.58 17.50 -8.18
N LEU A 224 -7.39 18.42 -9.14
CA LEU A 224 -7.13 19.83 -8.85
C LEU A 224 -8.38 20.55 -8.35
N CYS A 225 -9.57 20.15 -8.84
CA CYS A 225 -10.86 20.61 -8.35
C CYS A 225 -11.06 20.24 -6.88
N MET A 226 -10.82 18.97 -6.52
CA MET A 226 -10.88 18.49 -5.13
C MET A 226 -9.83 19.18 -4.24
N ALA A 227 -8.59 19.30 -4.71
CA ALA A 227 -7.51 19.91 -3.94
C ALA A 227 -7.73 21.41 -3.65
N ARG A 228 -8.39 22.12 -4.58
CA ARG A 228 -8.64 23.57 -4.48
C ARG A 228 -10.06 23.92 -4.04
N ASN A 229 -10.91 22.92 -3.79
CA ASN A 229 -12.31 23.07 -3.42
C ASN A 229 -13.08 23.98 -4.39
N ALA A 230 -12.85 23.80 -5.70
CA ALA A 230 -13.55 24.52 -6.74
C ALA A 230 -14.96 23.94 -6.93
N SER A 231 -15.96 24.78 -7.10
CA SER A 231 -17.31 24.31 -7.42
C SER A 231 -17.42 23.92 -8.89
N SER A 232 -18.30 22.97 -9.21
CA SER A 232 -18.58 22.55 -10.59
C SER A 232 -19.04 23.72 -11.47
N VAL A 233 -19.76 24.68 -10.89
CA VAL A 233 -20.21 25.90 -11.58
C VAL A 233 -19.03 26.82 -11.91
N GLN A 234 -18.10 27.03 -10.98
CA GLN A 234 -16.88 27.80 -11.23
C GLN A 234 -15.98 27.12 -12.26
N LEU A 235 -15.92 25.79 -12.23
CA LEU A 235 -15.15 24.98 -13.17
C LEU A 235 -15.73 25.08 -14.59
N LEU A 236 -17.05 25.00 -14.75
CA LEU A 236 -17.73 25.17 -16.04
C LEU A 236 -17.57 26.59 -16.58
N ALA A 237 -17.74 27.61 -15.73
CA ALA A 237 -17.56 29.02 -16.13
C ALA A 237 -16.14 29.33 -16.62
N SER A 238 -15.14 28.66 -16.05
CA SER A 238 -13.73 28.82 -16.43
C SER A 238 -13.23 27.70 -17.37
N ALA A 239 -14.13 26.87 -17.91
CA ALA A 239 -13.73 25.70 -18.70
C ALA A 239 -13.01 26.08 -19.99
N SER A 240 -13.29 27.26 -20.55
CA SER A 240 -12.60 27.77 -21.75
C SER A 240 -11.08 27.90 -21.57
N ASP A 241 -10.60 28.07 -20.34
CA ASP A 241 -9.17 28.17 -20.04
C ASP A 241 -8.45 26.81 -20.07
N LEU A 242 -9.21 25.72 -19.95
CA LEU A 242 -8.70 24.35 -19.91
C LEU A 242 -8.44 23.77 -21.31
N PHE A 243 -9.03 24.37 -22.36
CA PHE A 243 -8.95 23.86 -23.73
C PHE A 243 -8.06 24.73 -24.62
N THR A 244 -7.43 24.09 -25.61
CA THR A 244 -6.66 24.72 -26.69
C THR A 244 -7.05 24.15 -28.04
N GLU A 245 -6.71 24.88 -29.11
CA GLU A 245 -6.82 24.41 -30.49
C GLU A 245 -8.20 23.82 -30.82
N GLN A 246 -8.25 22.57 -31.31
CA GLN A 246 -9.46 21.90 -31.80
C GLN A 246 -10.50 21.73 -30.69
N ALA A 247 -10.07 21.43 -29.47
CA ALA A 247 -10.96 21.30 -28.33
C ALA A 247 -11.62 22.62 -27.93
N LEU A 248 -10.90 23.74 -28.06
CA LEU A 248 -11.48 25.06 -27.76
C LEU A 248 -12.50 25.49 -28.82
N ILE A 249 -12.23 25.20 -30.09
CA ILE A 249 -13.18 25.47 -31.18
C ILE A 249 -14.47 24.70 -30.95
N TRP A 250 -14.36 23.40 -30.65
CA TRP A 250 -15.50 22.55 -30.33
C TRP A 250 -16.24 23.06 -29.08
N PHE A 251 -15.53 23.39 -28.00
CA PHE A 251 -16.15 23.87 -26.76
C PHE A 251 -16.98 25.14 -26.98
N ARG A 252 -16.50 26.07 -27.81
CA ARG A 252 -17.25 27.30 -28.14
C ARG A 252 -18.58 27.03 -28.85
N ALA A 253 -18.70 25.93 -29.59
CA ALA A 253 -19.92 25.55 -30.30
C ALA A 253 -20.96 24.91 -29.37
N VAL A 254 -20.50 24.17 -28.34
CA VAL A 254 -21.37 23.40 -27.43
C VAL A 254 -21.58 24.11 -26.09
N ARG A 255 -20.87 25.22 -25.82
CA ARG A 255 -20.93 25.97 -24.56
C ARG A 255 -22.36 26.38 -24.18
N ASP A 256 -23.15 26.83 -25.16
CA ASP A 256 -24.49 27.38 -24.90
C ASP A 256 -25.56 26.28 -24.74
N SER A 257 -25.21 25.00 -24.99
CA SER A 257 -26.10 23.85 -24.82
C SER A 257 -25.79 23.00 -23.59
N ILE A 258 -24.77 23.35 -22.81
CA ILE A 258 -24.32 22.57 -21.65
C ILE A 258 -24.54 23.36 -20.36
N ASP A 259 -25.31 22.78 -19.44
CA ASP A 259 -25.64 23.40 -18.15
C ASP A 259 -24.83 22.82 -16.98
N SER A 260 -24.23 21.63 -17.16
CA SER A 260 -23.48 20.94 -16.11
C SER A 260 -22.08 20.47 -16.53
N TRP A 261 -21.16 20.40 -15.57
CA TRP A 261 -19.83 19.82 -15.82
C TRP A 261 -19.91 18.34 -16.25
N SER A 262 -20.89 17.60 -15.72
CA SER A 262 -21.15 16.21 -16.10
C SER A 262 -21.55 16.06 -17.57
N GLU A 263 -22.41 16.95 -18.08
CA GLU A 263 -22.78 17.00 -19.50
C GLU A 263 -21.57 17.35 -20.36
N LEU A 264 -20.76 18.34 -19.96
CA LEU A 264 -19.53 18.67 -20.67
C LEU A 264 -18.59 17.47 -20.78
N VAL A 265 -18.42 16.70 -19.70
CA VAL A 265 -17.59 15.49 -19.70
C VAL A 265 -18.17 14.40 -20.62
N ALA A 266 -19.49 14.24 -20.66
CA ALA A 266 -20.15 13.28 -21.56
C ALA A 266 -19.93 13.66 -23.04
N GLU A 267 -20.17 14.92 -23.39
CA GLU A 267 -19.96 15.47 -24.72
C GLU A 267 -18.49 15.41 -25.16
N LEU A 268 -17.55 15.72 -24.25
CA LEU A 268 -16.11 15.57 -24.49
C LEU A 268 -15.74 14.12 -24.81
N ARG A 269 -16.30 13.16 -24.08
CA ARG A 269 -16.06 11.73 -24.34
C ARG A 269 -16.63 11.33 -25.69
N GLN A 270 -17.83 11.78 -26.05
CA GLN A 270 -18.44 11.50 -27.34
C GLN A 270 -17.63 12.06 -28.52
N GLN A 271 -17.09 13.27 -28.38
CA GLN A 271 -16.34 13.92 -29.46
C GLN A 271 -14.89 13.42 -29.58
N PHE A 272 -14.18 13.25 -28.46
CA PHE A 272 -12.73 13.01 -28.44
C PHE A 272 -12.34 11.58 -28.07
N GLN A 273 -13.29 10.69 -27.76
CA GLN A 273 -13.03 9.25 -27.63
C GLN A 273 -13.62 8.48 -28.81
N PRO A 274 -12.95 7.39 -29.25
CA PRO A 274 -13.53 6.46 -30.20
C PRO A 274 -14.82 5.83 -29.64
N SER A 275 -15.79 5.54 -30.50
CA SER A 275 -17.04 4.86 -30.12
C SER A 275 -16.81 3.48 -29.46
N ASN A 276 -15.72 2.81 -29.78
CA ASN A 276 -15.28 1.53 -29.21
C ASN A 276 -14.17 1.68 -28.16
N TYR A 277 -14.09 2.83 -27.47
CA TYR A 277 -13.06 3.10 -26.48
C TYR A 277 -12.97 2.02 -25.38
N ASN A 278 -14.10 1.62 -24.81
CA ASN A 278 -14.14 0.59 -23.76
C ASN A 278 -13.60 -0.77 -24.24
N ASP A 279 -14.00 -1.20 -25.44
CA ASP A 279 -13.54 -2.46 -26.01
C ASP A 279 -12.03 -2.43 -26.31
N ARG A 280 -11.55 -1.32 -26.88
CA ARG A 280 -10.11 -1.11 -27.16
C ARG A 280 -9.29 -1.09 -25.88
N LEU A 281 -9.74 -0.35 -24.87
CA LEU A 281 -9.06 -0.28 -23.57
C LEU A 281 -9.07 -1.65 -22.88
N PHE A 282 -10.18 -2.38 -22.94
CA PHE A 282 -10.25 -3.72 -22.35
C PHE A 282 -9.34 -4.72 -23.07
N GLN A 283 -9.20 -4.60 -24.40
CA GLN A 283 -8.23 -5.37 -25.16
C GLN A 283 -6.79 -5.00 -24.77
N GLU A 284 -6.50 -3.72 -24.58
CA GLU A 284 -5.19 -3.25 -24.10
C GLU A 284 -4.89 -3.81 -22.71
N ILE A 285 -5.85 -3.78 -21.78
CA ILE A 285 -5.75 -4.39 -20.44
C ILE A 285 -5.43 -5.88 -20.54
N ARG A 286 -6.11 -6.62 -21.42
CA ARG A 286 -5.86 -8.06 -21.64
C ARG A 286 -4.46 -8.33 -22.20
N GLN A 287 -3.88 -7.41 -22.96
CA GLN A 287 -2.57 -7.57 -23.58
C GLN A 287 -1.42 -7.00 -22.73
N ARG A 288 -1.74 -6.15 -21.74
CA ARG A 288 -0.75 -5.54 -20.87
C ARG A 288 -0.16 -6.58 -19.91
N THR A 289 1.07 -6.99 -20.20
CA THR A 289 1.88 -7.89 -19.38
C THR A 289 2.85 -7.12 -18.49
N GLN A 290 3.24 -7.69 -17.34
CA GLN A 290 4.22 -7.08 -16.44
C GLN A 290 5.60 -6.99 -17.10
N GLY A 291 6.22 -5.81 -17.06
CA GLY A 291 7.57 -5.60 -17.59
C GLY A 291 8.67 -6.35 -16.80
N PRO A 292 9.83 -6.64 -17.40
CA PRO A 292 10.91 -7.41 -16.75
C PRO A 292 11.49 -6.73 -15.50
N ASN A 293 11.49 -5.40 -15.47
CA ASN A 293 11.98 -4.57 -14.36
C ASN A 293 10.84 -3.81 -13.66
N GLU A 294 9.59 -4.15 -13.93
CA GLU A 294 8.43 -3.47 -13.35
C GLU A 294 8.09 -4.12 -12.00
N PRO A 295 8.18 -3.40 -10.87
CA PRO A 295 7.82 -3.95 -9.57
C PRO A 295 6.32 -4.23 -9.53
N ILE A 296 5.94 -5.29 -8.82
CA ILE A 296 4.56 -5.81 -8.78
C ILE A 296 3.57 -4.76 -8.31
N GLY A 297 3.97 -3.92 -7.35
CA GLY A 297 3.13 -2.85 -6.82
C GLY A 297 2.78 -1.80 -7.87
N ILE A 298 3.74 -1.43 -8.73
CA ILE A 298 3.50 -0.46 -9.79
C ILE A 298 2.66 -1.08 -10.90
N TYR A 299 2.96 -2.32 -11.30
CA TYR A 299 2.17 -3.05 -12.29
C TYR A 299 0.69 -3.14 -11.87
N ILE A 300 0.41 -3.59 -10.64
CA ILE A 300 -0.97 -3.70 -10.14
C ILE A 300 -1.64 -2.32 -10.10
N ALA A 301 -0.94 -1.28 -9.67
CA ALA A 301 -1.48 0.08 -9.65
C ALA A 301 -1.83 0.57 -11.07
N VAL A 302 -0.97 0.36 -12.06
CA VAL A 302 -1.23 0.72 -13.47
C VAL A 302 -2.47 -0.02 -13.98
N MET A 303 -2.54 -1.32 -13.74
CA MET A 303 -3.70 -2.14 -14.15
C MET A 303 -5.00 -1.67 -13.47
N GLN A 304 -4.97 -1.38 -12.17
CA GLN A 304 -6.12 -0.84 -11.43
C GLN A 304 -6.58 0.51 -12.00
N ASN A 305 -5.65 1.38 -12.41
CA ASN A 305 -5.99 2.65 -13.07
C ASN A 305 -6.66 2.41 -14.43
N MET A 306 -6.17 1.45 -15.24
CA MET A 306 -6.82 1.08 -16.50
C MET A 306 -8.24 0.53 -16.28
N PHE A 307 -8.43 -0.35 -15.29
CA PHE A 307 -9.76 -0.87 -14.94
C PHE A 307 -10.73 0.23 -14.49
N ARG A 308 -10.24 1.24 -13.77
CA ARG A 308 -11.07 2.38 -13.30
C ARG A 308 -11.56 3.27 -14.44
N ARG A 309 -10.85 3.28 -15.57
CA ARG A 309 -11.21 4.07 -16.76
C ARG A 309 -12.29 3.43 -17.63
N LEU A 310 -12.65 2.18 -17.38
CA LEU A 310 -13.77 1.52 -18.05
C LEU A 310 -15.09 2.08 -17.51
N THR A 311 -16.05 2.33 -18.40
CA THR A 311 -17.39 2.76 -17.99
C THR A 311 -18.14 1.65 -17.24
N VAL A 312 -17.86 0.39 -17.58
CA VAL A 312 -18.46 -0.79 -16.96
C VAL A 312 -17.48 -1.38 -15.94
N PRO A 313 -17.88 -1.53 -14.66
CA PRO A 313 -17.02 -2.14 -13.66
C PRO A 313 -16.79 -3.63 -13.97
N VAL A 314 -15.53 -4.04 -13.92
CA VAL A 314 -15.14 -5.45 -14.04
C VAL A 314 -15.19 -6.09 -12.65
N SER A 315 -15.64 -7.35 -12.56
CA SER A 315 -15.64 -8.09 -11.29
C SER A 315 -14.21 -8.36 -10.80
N GLU A 316 -14.02 -8.44 -9.49
CA GLU A 316 -12.70 -8.70 -8.88
C GLU A 316 -12.11 -10.04 -9.35
N GLU A 317 -12.93 -11.07 -9.51
CA GLU A 317 -12.49 -12.38 -10.02
C GLU A 317 -11.90 -12.27 -11.44
N VAL A 318 -12.57 -11.54 -12.33
CA VAL A 318 -12.10 -11.34 -13.70
C VAL A 318 -10.83 -10.48 -13.73
N LYS A 319 -10.75 -9.44 -12.89
CA LYS A 319 -9.53 -8.64 -12.74
C LYS A 319 -8.37 -9.52 -12.29
N LEU A 320 -8.58 -10.35 -11.27
CA LEU A 320 -7.56 -11.23 -10.74
C LEU A 320 -7.09 -12.26 -11.78
N LYS A 321 -8.01 -12.86 -12.53
CA LYS A 321 -7.68 -13.79 -13.61
C LYS A 321 -6.79 -13.15 -14.67
N ILE A 322 -7.13 -11.93 -15.11
CA ILE A 322 -6.32 -11.18 -16.09
C ILE A 322 -4.95 -10.85 -15.49
N LEU A 323 -4.90 -10.37 -14.26
CA LEU A 323 -3.65 -10.01 -13.58
C LEU A 323 -2.71 -11.21 -13.42
N LEU A 324 -3.22 -12.37 -12.99
CA LEU A 324 -2.44 -13.59 -12.82
C LEU A 324 -1.93 -14.14 -14.15
N GLN A 325 -2.72 -14.04 -15.22
CA GLN A 325 -2.30 -14.46 -16.56
C GLN A 325 -1.18 -13.58 -17.13
N ASN A 326 -1.20 -12.29 -16.81
CA ASN A 326 -0.30 -11.28 -17.40
C ASN A 326 0.90 -10.92 -16.52
N ILE A 327 0.98 -11.43 -15.30
CA ILE A 327 2.14 -11.25 -14.41
C ILE A 327 3.37 -11.99 -14.95
N SER A 328 4.57 -11.55 -14.56
CA SER A 328 5.81 -12.18 -15.02
C SER A 328 5.88 -13.67 -14.61
N PRO A 329 6.43 -14.57 -15.46
CA PRO A 329 6.56 -15.99 -15.16
C PRO A 329 7.26 -16.30 -13.83
N PHE A 330 8.16 -15.40 -13.39
CA PHE A 330 8.83 -15.48 -12.09
C PHE A 330 7.83 -15.53 -10.91
N TYR A 331 6.77 -14.73 -10.99
CA TYR A 331 5.72 -14.72 -9.97
C TYR A 331 4.75 -15.88 -10.17
N GLN A 332 4.37 -16.20 -11.42
CA GLN A 332 3.42 -17.28 -11.73
C GLN A 332 3.81 -18.61 -11.08
N GLY A 333 5.07 -19.01 -11.21
CA GLY A 333 5.55 -20.28 -10.64
C GLY A 333 5.56 -20.34 -9.11
N ARG A 334 5.56 -19.19 -8.43
CA ARG A 334 5.53 -19.10 -6.96
C ARG A 334 4.12 -18.88 -6.42
N LEU A 335 3.28 -18.20 -7.21
CA LEU A 335 1.87 -17.95 -6.91
C LEU A 335 1.01 -19.19 -7.11
N SER A 336 1.41 -20.14 -7.97
CA SER A 336 0.71 -21.42 -8.14
C SER A 336 0.60 -22.24 -6.85
N LEU A 337 1.45 -21.98 -5.86
CA LEU A 337 1.47 -22.64 -4.56
C LEU A 337 0.66 -21.90 -3.49
N THR A 338 0.07 -20.76 -3.82
CA THR A 338 -0.66 -19.90 -2.88
C THR A 338 -2.08 -19.67 -3.38
N ASP A 339 -3.06 -19.73 -2.47
CA ASP A 339 -4.42 -19.36 -2.79
C ASP A 339 -4.58 -17.83 -2.70
N VAL A 340 -4.99 -17.21 -3.80
CA VAL A 340 -5.13 -15.75 -3.94
C VAL A 340 -6.56 -15.47 -4.36
N MET A 341 -7.32 -14.79 -3.49
CA MET A 341 -8.74 -14.50 -3.74
C MET A 341 -8.99 -13.03 -4.11
N THR A 342 -8.09 -12.14 -3.73
CA THR A 342 -8.24 -10.70 -3.97
C THR A 342 -7.00 -10.08 -4.63
N VAL A 343 -7.18 -8.93 -5.26
CA VAL A 343 -6.07 -8.15 -5.84
C VAL A 343 -5.11 -7.66 -4.74
N ASP A 344 -5.62 -7.38 -3.54
CA ASP A 344 -4.79 -7.00 -2.39
C ASP A 344 -3.97 -8.17 -1.86
N ASP A 345 -4.53 -9.39 -1.86
CA ASP A 345 -3.78 -10.60 -1.54
C ASP A 345 -2.65 -10.82 -2.55
N LEU A 346 -2.94 -10.66 -3.85
CA LEU A 346 -1.93 -10.74 -4.90
C LEU A 346 -0.79 -9.75 -4.67
N LEU A 347 -1.12 -8.50 -4.29
CA LEU A 347 -0.13 -7.48 -3.99
C LEU A 347 0.73 -7.85 -2.77
N SER A 348 0.10 -8.34 -1.70
CA SER A 348 0.81 -8.72 -0.48
C SER A 348 1.78 -9.90 -0.71
N VAL A 349 1.32 -10.93 -1.40
CA VAL A 349 2.12 -12.11 -1.75
C VAL A 349 3.20 -11.75 -2.75
N GLY A 350 2.88 -10.91 -3.74
CA GLY A 350 3.83 -10.38 -4.72
C GLY A 350 5.00 -9.64 -4.05
N ARG A 351 4.71 -8.72 -3.12
CA ARG A 351 5.74 -8.01 -2.35
C ARG A 351 6.61 -8.97 -1.53
N ARG A 352 6.01 -10.00 -0.92
CA ARG A 352 6.77 -11.03 -0.19
C ARG A 352 7.71 -11.82 -1.11
N ILE A 353 7.27 -12.12 -2.33
CA ILE A 353 8.09 -12.77 -3.36
C ILE A 353 9.25 -11.87 -3.78
N GLU A 354 9.04 -10.56 -3.95
CA GLU A 354 10.10 -9.58 -4.28
C GLU A 354 11.14 -9.46 -3.18
N SER A 355 10.72 -9.35 -1.92
CA SER A 355 11.66 -9.31 -0.78
C SER A 355 12.53 -10.57 -0.75
N ARG A 356 11.95 -11.74 -1.04
CA ARG A 356 12.71 -12.99 -1.16
C ARG A 356 13.63 -13.00 -2.37
N LYS A 357 13.21 -12.44 -3.51
CA LYS A 357 14.05 -12.31 -4.71
C LYS A 357 15.34 -11.54 -4.39
N LEU A 358 15.23 -10.40 -3.71
CA LEU A 358 16.38 -9.60 -3.28
C LEU A 358 17.34 -10.40 -2.36
N MET A 359 16.80 -11.23 -1.47
CA MET A 359 17.61 -12.13 -0.63
C MET A 359 18.28 -13.25 -1.43
N MET A 360 17.61 -13.78 -2.45
CA MET A 360 18.18 -14.80 -3.33
C MET A 360 19.28 -14.22 -4.22
N ASP A 361 19.09 -13.00 -4.73
CA ASP A 361 20.07 -12.32 -5.59
C ASP A 361 21.34 -11.92 -4.80
N SER A 362 21.21 -11.71 -3.49
CA SER A 362 22.34 -11.45 -2.58
C SER A 362 22.94 -12.71 -1.95
N TYR A 363 22.41 -13.89 -2.25
CA TYR A 363 22.96 -15.15 -1.76
C TYR A 363 24.34 -15.40 -2.40
N VAL A 364 25.35 -15.54 -1.54
CA VAL A 364 26.69 -15.97 -1.94
C VAL A 364 26.93 -17.34 -1.34
N PRO A 365 27.28 -18.37 -2.14
CA PRO A 365 27.58 -19.68 -1.60
C PRO A 365 28.80 -19.61 -0.65
N PRO A 366 28.87 -20.47 0.37
CA PRO A 366 29.97 -20.45 1.33
C PRO A 366 31.37 -20.46 0.67
N PRO A 367 32.35 -19.76 1.24
CA PRO A 367 33.67 -19.67 0.65
C PRO A 367 34.36 -21.04 0.61
N LYS A 368 35.05 -21.34 -0.50
CA LYS A 368 35.78 -22.60 -0.70
C LYS A 368 37.11 -22.66 0.07
N ASN A 369 37.61 -21.53 0.57
CA ASN A 369 38.93 -21.43 1.20
C ASN A 369 38.83 -21.73 2.70
N LYS A 370 39.15 -22.97 3.08
CA LYS A 370 39.16 -23.42 4.48
C LYS A 370 40.15 -22.67 5.38
N GLY A 371 41.20 -22.06 4.82
CA GLY A 371 42.27 -21.41 5.59
C GLY A 371 41.89 -20.08 6.25
N GLN A 372 40.67 -19.59 6.06
CA GLN A 372 40.18 -18.31 6.59
C GLN A 372 38.89 -18.45 7.41
N LEU A 373 38.46 -19.70 7.66
CA LEU A 373 37.28 -20.02 8.45
C LEU A 373 37.70 -20.23 9.91
N MET A 374 36.94 -19.65 10.84
CA MET A 374 37.16 -19.85 12.28
C MET A 374 36.96 -21.32 12.67
N GLU A 375 35.98 -21.99 12.05
CA GLU A 375 35.64 -23.40 12.29
C GLU A 375 35.77 -24.19 10.96
N PRO A 376 36.98 -24.64 10.60
CA PRO A 376 37.25 -25.28 9.31
C PRO A 376 36.68 -26.70 9.18
N ASP A 377 36.34 -27.35 10.30
CA ASP A 377 35.69 -28.67 10.40
C ASP A 377 34.19 -28.62 10.06
N LEU A 378 33.53 -27.48 10.28
CA LEU A 378 32.13 -27.22 9.92
C LEU A 378 31.95 -26.60 8.53
N ALA A 379 33.03 -26.44 7.76
CA ALA A 379 33.00 -25.82 6.44
C ALA A 379 32.15 -26.62 5.43
N CYS A 380 31.38 -25.92 4.59
CA CYS A 380 30.63 -26.56 3.50
C CYS A 380 31.58 -27.29 2.55
N ILE A 381 31.46 -28.62 2.50
CA ILE A 381 32.24 -29.46 1.59
C ILE A 381 31.56 -29.45 0.23
N TYR A 382 32.14 -28.69 -0.71
CA TYR A 382 31.80 -28.86 -2.12
C TYR A 382 32.37 -30.20 -2.58
N SER A 383 31.50 -31.20 -2.74
CA SER A 383 31.86 -32.44 -3.41
C SER A 383 32.40 -32.09 -4.78
N SER A 384 33.73 -32.15 -4.92
CA SER A 384 34.37 -32.12 -6.21
C SER A 384 33.96 -33.42 -6.86
N SER A 385 33.01 -33.37 -7.79
CA SER A 385 32.62 -34.50 -8.61
C SER A 385 33.80 -34.87 -9.51
N SER A 386 34.77 -35.60 -8.95
CA SER A 386 35.81 -36.40 -9.63
C SER A 386 36.73 -37.09 -8.61
N SER A 387 36.27 -38.21 -8.05
CA SER A 387 37.06 -39.45 -7.82
C SER A 387 36.30 -40.42 -6.89
N ILE A 388 35.27 -41.08 -7.43
CA ILE A 388 34.86 -42.38 -6.87
C ILE A 388 35.89 -43.39 -7.35
N SER A 389 36.78 -43.77 -6.46
CA SER A 389 37.61 -44.97 -6.57
C SER A 389 37.27 -45.81 -5.34
N GLY A 390 36.31 -46.72 -5.48
CA GLY A 390 35.84 -47.52 -4.36
C GLY A 390 34.68 -48.42 -4.78
N SER A 391 35.04 -49.60 -5.26
CA SER A 391 34.17 -50.72 -5.61
C SER A 391 33.15 -51.07 -4.51
N SER A 392 31.87 -51.14 -4.87
CA SER A 392 30.95 -52.20 -4.44
C SER A 392 29.79 -52.30 -5.43
N ARG A 393 29.59 -53.52 -5.94
CA ARG A 393 28.51 -53.92 -6.84
C ARG A 393 27.15 -53.78 -6.14
N LEU A 394 26.13 -53.31 -6.85
CA LEU A 394 24.85 -54.00 -7.09
C LEU A 394 23.96 -53.11 -8.01
N ASP A 395 23.75 -53.62 -9.22
CA ASP A 395 22.53 -53.72 -10.02
C ASP A 395 21.54 -52.53 -10.16
N GLU A 396 21.37 -52.10 -11.43
CA GLU A 396 20.10 -51.95 -12.18
C GLU A 396 18.97 -51.08 -11.55
N ILE A 397 18.27 -50.11 -12.18
CA ILE A 397 17.80 -49.93 -13.57
C ILE A 397 17.37 -48.44 -13.78
N GLY A 398 17.58 -47.89 -14.99
CA GLY A 398 16.67 -46.94 -15.69
C GLY A 398 16.78 -45.44 -15.36
N GLU A 399 17.54 -44.63 -16.12
CA GLU A 399 17.10 -43.81 -17.28
C GLU A 399 16.23 -42.61 -16.83
N VAL A 400 16.51 -41.33 -17.16
CA VAL A 400 16.30 -40.70 -18.48
C VAL A 400 17.03 -39.33 -18.66
N VAL A 401 17.38 -39.04 -19.93
CA VAL A 401 17.47 -37.74 -20.65
C VAL A 401 18.84 -37.05 -20.84
N SER A 402 19.32 -37.21 -22.08
CA SER A 402 19.78 -36.22 -23.09
C SER A 402 20.64 -35.02 -22.69
N SER A 403 21.78 -34.85 -23.39
CA SER A 403 21.84 -33.99 -24.59
C SER A 403 23.26 -33.85 -25.15
N ASN A 404 23.33 -33.97 -26.47
CA ASN A 404 24.48 -33.77 -27.35
C ASN A 404 25.19 -32.41 -27.16
N ARG A 405 26.53 -32.42 -27.05
CA ARG A 405 27.41 -31.43 -27.69
C ARG A 405 28.74 -32.07 -28.13
N VAL A 406 29.08 -31.89 -29.40
CA VAL A 406 30.32 -32.32 -30.07
C VAL A 406 31.51 -31.47 -29.59
N PRO A 407 32.71 -32.04 -29.30
CA PRO A 407 33.92 -31.26 -29.07
C PRO A 407 34.84 -31.21 -30.30
N ASN A 408 35.31 -30.00 -30.61
CA ASN A 408 36.36 -29.71 -31.59
C ASN A 408 37.73 -30.26 -31.10
N ASN A 409 38.47 -30.93 -31.98
CA ASN A 409 39.55 -31.85 -31.65
C ASN A 409 40.94 -31.26 -32.01
N GLU A 410 41.68 -30.70 -31.05
CA GLU A 410 43.14 -30.58 -31.13
C GLU A 410 43.75 -31.60 -30.16
N VAL A 411 44.24 -32.71 -30.72
CA VAL A 411 44.75 -33.85 -29.95
C VAL A 411 46.04 -33.44 -29.23
N ARG A 412 45.96 -33.19 -27.91
CA ARG A 412 47.13 -32.92 -27.06
C ARG A 412 48.07 -34.13 -27.05
N LYS A 413 49.29 -33.95 -27.56
CA LYS A 413 50.36 -34.96 -27.53
C LYS A 413 51.09 -34.95 -26.18
N CYS A 414 51.45 -36.13 -25.69
CA CYS A 414 52.28 -36.36 -24.51
C CYS A 414 53.63 -35.67 -24.69
N TRP A 415 53.98 -34.81 -23.75
CA TRP A 415 55.20 -34.01 -23.84
C TRP A 415 56.50 -34.79 -23.52
N ASN A 416 56.38 -35.99 -22.92
CA ASN A 416 57.54 -36.87 -22.65
C ASN A 416 57.84 -37.83 -23.82
N CYS A 417 56.80 -38.39 -24.47
CA CYS A 417 56.98 -39.43 -25.50
C CYS A 417 56.39 -39.10 -26.88
N GLY A 418 55.64 -38.01 -27.01
CA GLY A 418 54.96 -37.59 -28.24
C GLY A 418 53.64 -38.31 -28.55
N GLY A 419 53.23 -39.30 -27.73
CA GLY A 419 52.02 -40.09 -27.95
C GLY A 419 50.73 -39.31 -27.65
N THR A 420 49.65 -39.54 -28.39
CA THR A 420 48.37 -38.81 -28.26
C THR A 420 47.41 -39.36 -27.22
N ASP A 421 47.73 -40.52 -26.63
CA ASP A 421 46.82 -41.32 -25.80
C ASP A 421 46.94 -41.02 -24.29
N HIS A 422 47.90 -40.19 -23.89
CA HIS A 422 48.08 -39.80 -22.50
C HIS A 422 48.78 -38.44 -22.38
N LEU A 423 48.61 -37.79 -21.23
CA LEU A 423 49.38 -36.60 -20.88
C LEU A 423 50.72 -37.01 -20.24
N ALA A 424 51.71 -36.11 -20.25
CA ALA A 424 53.07 -36.41 -19.80
C ALA A 424 53.16 -36.94 -18.35
N ASN A 425 52.21 -36.57 -17.49
CA ASN A 425 52.09 -37.03 -16.11
C ASN A 425 51.66 -38.50 -15.96
N ARG A 426 51.12 -39.11 -17.01
CA ARG A 426 50.72 -40.53 -17.04
C ARG A 426 51.56 -41.35 -18.03
N CYS A 427 52.74 -40.84 -18.40
CA CYS A 427 53.64 -41.54 -19.31
C CYS A 427 54.44 -42.61 -18.56
N LEU A 428 54.30 -43.88 -18.96
CA LEU A 428 55.02 -45.02 -18.38
C LEU A 428 56.48 -45.14 -18.88
N ARG A 429 56.92 -44.29 -19.82
CA ARG A 429 58.30 -44.29 -20.32
C ARG A 429 59.21 -43.46 -19.42
N ALA A 430 60.45 -43.93 -19.25
CA ALA A 430 61.48 -43.22 -18.49
C ALA A 430 61.55 -41.73 -18.87
N LEU A 431 61.58 -40.87 -17.86
CA LEU A 431 61.52 -39.42 -18.03
C LEU A 431 62.71 -38.95 -18.87
N LYS A 432 62.46 -38.43 -20.08
CA LYS A 432 63.52 -37.82 -20.87
C LYS A 432 63.72 -36.38 -20.39
N ARG A 433 64.95 -36.01 -20.07
CA ARG A 433 65.30 -34.60 -19.80
C ARG A 433 65.05 -33.80 -21.08
N HIS A 434 64.26 -32.73 -21.00
CA HIS A 434 64.01 -31.80 -22.10
C HIS A 434 63.84 -30.38 -21.54
N CYS A 435 64.15 -29.38 -22.36
CA CYS A 435 64.11 -27.99 -21.92
C CYS A 435 62.66 -27.53 -21.80
N PHE A 436 62.27 -27.08 -20.60
CA PHE A 436 60.90 -26.64 -20.35
C PHE A 436 60.48 -25.36 -21.12
N GLY A 437 61.43 -24.63 -21.70
CA GLY A 437 61.15 -23.43 -22.49
C GLY A 437 60.96 -23.72 -23.98
N CYS A 438 61.84 -24.52 -24.58
CA CYS A 438 61.89 -24.73 -26.03
C CYS A 438 61.68 -26.18 -26.48
N GLY A 439 61.49 -27.13 -25.55
CA GLY A 439 61.27 -28.55 -25.85
C GLY A 439 62.51 -29.34 -26.30
N ARG A 440 63.71 -28.74 -26.28
CA ARG A 440 64.95 -29.41 -26.74
C ARG A 440 65.29 -30.63 -25.86
N PRO A 441 65.43 -31.84 -26.42
CA PRO A 441 65.74 -33.04 -25.64
C PRO A 441 67.19 -33.04 -25.13
N GLY A 442 67.43 -33.70 -24.00
CA GLY A 442 68.75 -33.91 -23.39
C GLY A 442 69.22 -32.81 -22.43
N VAL A 443 68.55 -31.66 -22.37
CA VAL A 443 68.97 -30.51 -21.55
C VAL A 443 67.82 -29.99 -20.68
N VAL A 444 68.11 -29.54 -19.46
CA VAL A 444 67.13 -28.82 -18.62
C VAL A 444 67.20 -27.31 -18.90
N ARG A 445 66.16 -26.55 -18.53
CA ARG A 445 66.07 -25.11 -18.87
C ARG A 445 67.28 -24.30 -18.39
N SER A 446 67.85 -24.64 -17.24
CA SER A 446 69.05 -24.02 -16.65
C SER A 446 70.33 -24.27 -17.45
N GLU A 447 70.38 -25.36 -18.22
CA GLU A 447 71.54 -25.78 -19.03
C GLU A 447 71.30 -25.53 -20.54
N CYS A 448 70.13 -25.02 -20.91
CA CYS A 448 69.77 -24.78 -22.30
C CYS A 448 70.35 -23.45 -22.79
N GLY A 449 71.32 -23.52 -23.72
CA GLY A 449 71.94 -22.34 -24.32
C GLY A 449 70.97 -21.34 -24.97
N ASN A 450 69.77 -21.77 -25.38
CA ASN A 450 68.73 -20.88 -25.92
C ASN A 450 67.83 -20.24 -24.85
N CYS A 451 67.63 -20.87 -23.69
CA CYS A 451 66.67 -20.41 -22.69
C CYS A 451 67.31 -19.79 -21.45
N ARG A 452 68.62 -20.00 -21.24
CA ARG A 452 69.36 -19.52 -20.08
C ARG A 452 69.48 -17.99 -20.00
N ASN A 453 69.46 -17.31 -21.16
CA ASN A 453 69.62 -15.84 -21.24
C ASN A 453 68.28 -15.06 -21.32
N HIS A 454 67.12 -15.72 -21.27
CA HIS A 454 65.81 -15.07 -21.25
C HIS A 454 65.16 -15.10 -19.85
N SER A 455 65.95 -14.79 -18.83
CA SER A 455 65.47 -14.63 -17.45
C SER A 455 65.27 -13.15 -17.15
N GLY A 456 64.19 -12.57 -17.67
CA GLY A 456 63.80 -11.19 -17.39
C GLY A 456 62.32 -10.96 -17.65
N ASN A 457 61.56 -10.81 -16.56
CA ASN A 457 60.21 -10.25 -16.43
C ASN A 457 59.12 -10.61 -17.46
N GLY A 458 58.08 -11.32 -16.99
CA GLY A 458 56.84 -11.45 -17.74
C GLY A 458 55.78 -12.24 -16.98
N SER A 459 55.12 -11.56 -16.03
CA SER A 459 53.74 -11.77 -15.61
C SER A 459 53.01 -12.97 -16.23
N SER A 460 52.93 -14.10 -15.51
CA SER A 460 52.05 -15.19 -15.91
C SER A 460 50.60 -14.84 -15.61
N ARG A 461 49.99 -14.21 -16.62
CA ARG A 461 48.56 -14.24 -16.88
C ARG A 461 48.15 -15.71 -17.05
N ARG A 462 47.07 -16.07 -16.36
CA ARG A 462 46.37 -17.36 -16.41
C ARG A 462 46.22 -17.91 -17.83
N GLN A 463 46.40 -19.22 -17.96
CA GLN A 463 45.44 -20.09 -18.66
C GLN A 463 45.13 -21.28 -17.76
#